data_AF-A0A2V7BEP2-F1
#
_entry.id   AF-A0A2V7BEP2-F1
#
_cell.length_a   1.000
_cell.length_b   1.000
_cell.length_c   1.000
_cell.angle_alpha   90.00
_cell.angle_beta   90.00
_cell.angle_gamma   90.00
#
_symmetry.space_group_name_H-M   'P 1'
#
loop_
_entity.id
_entity.type
_entity.pdbx_description
1 polymer ?
#
loop_
_entity_poly.entity_id
_entity_poly.type
_entity_poly.pdbx_seq_one_letter_code
_entity_poly.pdbx_strand_id
1 'polypeptide(L)'
;MLDQRGRLLVAALGFAGLRAPSSDRGLRALRSWLDSWPGIGAVVGGMARQGYDVQLTRYDERGWRATFYTSGIERSITSATASAWEPTPWRATQRAAWEALTKIEEDGPMISLPGSNP
;
A
#
# COMPACT_ATOMS: atom_id res chain seq x y z
N MET A 1 -2.05 9.82 -10.65
CA MET A 1 -0.58 9.97 -10.77
C MET A 1 -0.02 10.27 -9.38
N LEU A 2 0.79 9.37 -8.82
CA LEU A 2 1.39 9.58 -7.49
C LEU A 2 2.34 10.77 -7.52
N ASP A 3 2.26 11.63 -6.50
CA ASP A 3 3.22 12.73 -6.35
C ASP A 3 4.64 12.18 -6.06
N GLN A 4 5.63 13.07 -5.96
CA GLN A 4 7.02 12.67 -5.67
C GLN A 4 7.12 11.84 -4.38
N ARG A 5 6.24 12.12 -3.40
CA ARG A 5 6.20 11.44 -2.11
C ARG A 5 5.55 10.06 -2.20
N GLY A 6 4.52 9.91 -3.03
CA GLY A 6 3.91 8.63 -3.35
C GLY A 6 4.88 7.70 -4.08
N ARG A 7 5.66 8.23 -5.04
CA ARG A 7 6.73 7.45 -5.70
C ARG A 7 7.84 7.01 -4.74
N LEU A 8 8.21 7.85 -3.77
CA LEU A 8 9.13 7.46 -2.70
C LEU A 8 8.54 6.37 -1.79
N LEU A 9 7.24 6.44 -1.50
CA LEU A 9 6.55 5.42 -0.71
C LEU A 9 6.55 4.07 -1.44
N VAL A 10 6.25 4.05 -2.75
CA VAL A 10 6.34 2.85 -3.59
C VAL A 10 7.76 2.29 -3.57
N ALA A 11 8.78 3.13 -3.80
CA ALA A 11 10.17 2.71 -3.77
C ALA A 11 10.57 2.12 -2.40
N ALA A 12 10.15 2.74 -1.30
CA ALA A 12 10.43 2.26 0.06
C ALA A 12 9.73 0.93 0.36
N LEU A 13 8.46 0.77 -0.04
CA LEU A 13 7.70 -0.47 0.14
C LEU A 13 8.28 -1.62 -0.71
N GLY A 14 8.67 -1.34 -1.96
CA GLY A 14 9.32 -2.29 -2.86
C GLY A 14 10.69 -2.70 -2.36
N PHE A 15 11.50 -1.73 -1.91
CA PHE A 15 12.80 -1.98 -1.29
C PHE A 15 12.67 -2.82 -0.01
N ALA A 16 11.68 -2.52 0.83
CA ALA A 16 11.35 -3.31 2.01
C ALA A 16 10.80 -4.70 1.68
N GLY A 17 10.43 -4.99 0.42
CA GLY A 17 10.02 -6.30 -0.08
C GLY A 17 11.16 -7.14 -0.69
N LEU A 18 12.30 -6.53 -1.02
CA LEU A 18 13.43 -7.24 -1.61
C LEU A 18 13.94 -8.35 -0.66
N ARG A 19 14.14 -9.56 -1.19
CA ARG A 19 14.95 -10.60 -0.54
C ARG A 19 16.42 -10.18 -0.67
N ALA A 20 16.86 -9.28 0.18
CA ALA A 20 18.24 -8.89 0.25
C ALA A 20 19.12 -10.05 0.78
N PRO A 21 20.39 -10.15 0.34
CA PRO A 21 21.37 -11.00 1.01
C PRO A 21 21.40 -10.62 2.49
N SER A 22 21.37 -11.64 3.36
CA SER A 22 21.15 -11.60 4.80
C SER A 22 22.12 -10.71 5.61
N SER A 23 23.12 -10.08 4.97
CA SER A 23 24.28 -9.47 5.62
C SER A 23 24.18 -7.96 5.87
N ASP A 24 23.27 -7.23 5.21
CA ASP A 24 23.18 -5.79 5.42
C ASP A 24 22.47 -5.46 6.75
N ARG A 25 23.22 -4.88 7.69
CA ARG A 25 22.72 -4.47 9.02
C ARG A 25 21.73 -3.31 8.92
N GLY A 26 21.91 -2.39 7.97
CA GLY A 26 21.01 -1.27 7.74
C GLY A 26 19.64 -1.73 7.24
N LEU A 27 19.61 -2.71 6.33
CA LEU A 27 18.37 -3.32 5.87
C LEU A 27 17.61 -4.05 6.99
N ARG A 28 18.33 -4.77 7.85
CA ARG A 28 17.72 -5.42 9.02
C ARG A 28 17.15 -4.40 10.00
N ALA A 29 17.89 -3.31 10.27
CA ALA A 29 17.41 -2.24 11.13
C ALA A 29 16.15 -1.56 10.56
N LEU A 30 16.14 -1.28 9.25
CA LEU A 30 14.98 -0.71 8.57
C LEU A 30 13.78 -1.66 8.64
N ARG A 31 13.96 -2.95 8.34
CA ARG A 31 12.86 -3.91 8.37
C ARG A 31 12.33 -4.12 9.80
N SER A 32 13.21 -4.11 10.80
CA SER A 32 12.81 -4.13 12.22
C SER A 32 12.06 -2.87 12.64
N TRP A 33 12.43 -1.70 12.12
CA TRP A 33 11.71 -0.46 12.39
C TRP A 33 10.35 -0.44 11.69
N LEU A 34 10.26 -0.93 10.45
CA LEU A 34 9.00 -1.07 9.72
C LEU A 34 8.05 -2.08 10.38
N ASP A 35 8.60 -3.11 11.02
CA ASP A 35 7.83 -4.08 11.82
C ASP A 35 7.41 -3.55 13.22
N SER A 36 7.54 -2.24 13.43
CA SER A 36 7.08 -1.56 14.65
C SER A 36 5.86 -0.67 14.39
N TRP A 37 5.12 -0.34 15.45
CA TRP A 37 3.96 0.55 15.35
C TRP A 37 4.29 1.94 14.78
N PRO A 38 5.40 2.61 15.15
CA PRO A 38 5.84 3.84 14.48
C PRO A 38 6.06 3.67 12.98
N GLY A 39 6.67 2.55 12.55
CA GLY A 39 6.90 2.25 11.14
C GLY A 39 5.61 2.04 10.35
N ILE A 40 4.67 1.28 10.92
CA ILE A 40 3.33 1.10 10.38
C ILE A 40 2.61 2.45 10.28
N GLY A 41 2.67 3.28 11.32
CA GLY A 41 2.08 4.62 11.34
C GLY A 41 2.66 5.54 10.27
N ALA A 42 3.96 5.44 9.99
CA ALA A 42 4.60 6.21 8.92
C ALA A 42 4.05 5.83 7.53
N VAL A 43 3.81 4.53 7.27
CA VAL A 43 3.19 4.07 6.03
C VAL A 43 1.75 4.53 5.93
N VAL A 44 0.96 4.37 7.01
CA VAL A 44 -0.43 4.83 7.07
C VAL A 44 -0.52 6.34 6.80
N GLY A 45 0.33 7.14 7.43
CA GLY A 45 0.39 8.59 7.16
C GLY A 45 0.84 8.91 5.74
N GLY A 46 1.70 8.09 5.14
CA GLY A 46 2.07 8.17 3.72
C GLY A 46 0.87 7.96 2.81
N MET A 47 0.14 6.86 3.02
CA MET A 47 -1.06 6.50 2.28
C MET A 47 -2.19 7.54 2.44
N ALA A 48 -2.41 8.07 3.65
CA ALA A 48 -3.39 9.13 3.89
C ALA A 48 -3.14 10.38 3.04
N ARG A 49 -1.86 10.76 2.85
CA ARG A 49 -1.50 11.88 1.95
C ARG A 49 -1.72 11.58 0.48
N GLN A 50 -1.78 10.30 0.10
CA GLN A 50 -2.15 9.85 -1.25
C GLN A 50 -3.66 9.70 -1.43
N GLY A 51 -4.46 10.08 -0.42
CA GLY A 51 -5.91 9.96 -0.47
C GLY A 51 -6.41 8.54 -0.20
N TYR A 52 -5.80 7.86 0.77
CA TYR A 52 -6.28 6.56 1.26
C TYR A 52 -6.56 6.56 2.76
N ASP A 53 -7.73 6.06 3.12
CA ASP A 53 -8.03 5.67 4.51
C ASP A 53 -7.68 4.19 4.71
N VAL A 54 -7.51 3.79 5.98
CA VAL A 54 -7.06 2.43 6.33
C VAL A 54 -7.90 1.80 7.43
N GLN A 55 -8.22 0.51 7.25
CA GLN A 55 -8.53 -0.41 8.34
C GLN A 55 -7.33 -1.29 8.63
N LEU A 56 -6.96 -1.40 9.90
CA LEU A 56 -6.06 -2.45 10.37
C LEU A 56 -6.76 -3.22 11.48
N THR A 57 -7.03 -4.50 11.24
CA THR A 57 -7.77 -5.36 12.18
C THR A 57 -6.89 -6.55 12.58
N ARG A 58 -6.75 -6.77 13.89
CA ARG A 58 -6.14 -7.98 14.46
C ARG A 58 -7.21 -9.04 14.68
N TYR A 59 -6.93 -10.26 14.26
CA TYR A 59 -7.77 -11.42 14.52
C TYR A 59 -7.00 -12.41 15.40
N ASP A 60 -6.72 -12.01 16.64
CA ASP A 60 -5.97 -12.78 17.64
C ASP A 60 -4.74 -13.51 17.07
N GLU A 61 -4.70 -14.85 17.15
CA GLU A 61 -3.63 -15.70 16.63
C GLU A 61 -3.74 -15.96 15.12
N ARG A 62 -4.88 -15.66 14.51
CA ARG A 62 -5.13 -15.92 13.09
C ARG A 62 -4.39 -14.96 12.17
N GLY A 63 -4.02 -13.78 12.67
CA GLY A 63 -3.20 -12.81 11.97
C GLY A 63 -3.84 -11.43 11.88
N TRP A 64 -3.43 -10.69 10.85
CA TRP A 64 -3.76 -9.29 10.65
C TRP A 64 -4.34 -9.07 9.25
N ARG A 65 -5.35 -8.20 9.19
CA ARG A 65 -5.89 -7.69 7.94
C ARG A 65 -5.67 -6.20 7.85
N ALA A 66 -5.00 -5.77 6.79
CA ALA A 66 -4.97 -4.37 6.40
C ALA A 66 -5.86 -4.17 5.17
N THR A 67 -6.60 -3.08 5.13
CA THR A 67 -7.41 -2.70 3.98
C THR A 67 -7.27 -1.20 3.76
N PHE A 68 -6.83 -0.80 2.58
CA PHE A 68 -6.78 0.59 2.15
C PHE A 68 -7.90 0.85 1.15
N TYR A 69 -8.55 2.00 1.29
CA TYR A 69 -9.63 2.45 0.43
C TYR A 69 -9.42 3.93 0.10
N THR A 70 -9.78 4.32 -1.12
CA THR A 70 -9.63 5.70 -1.57
C THR A 70 -10.51 6.63 -0.74
N SER A 71 -9.94 7.72 -0.22
CA SER A 71 -10.63 8.73 0.56
C SER A 71 -11.51 9.60 -0.34
N GLY A 72 -12.81 9.74 0.00
CA GLY A 72 -13.78 10.55 -0.76
C GLY A 72 -15.24 10.17 -0.46
N ILE A 73 -16.18 11.08 -0.77
CA ILE A 73 -17.63 10.87 -0.54
C ILE A 73 -18.23 9.87 -1.55
N GLU A 74 -17.64 9.73 -2.73
CA GLU A 74 -18.05 8.76 -3.74
C GLU A 74 -17.42 7.39 -3.45
N ARG A 75 -18.05 6.64 -2.54
CA ARG A 75 -17.77 5.21 -2.32
C ARG A 75 -18.36 4.37 -3.44
N SER A 76 -18.00 4.69 -4.69
CA SER A 76 -18.36 3.90 -5.85
C SER A 76 -17.56 2.61 -5.80
N ILE A 77 -18.29 1.48 -5.82
CA ILE A 77 -17.89 0.08 -5.64
C ILE A 77 -16.69 -0.41 -6.51
N THR A 78 -16.14 0.45 -7.36
CA THR A 78 -15.00 0.22 -8.26
C THR A 78 -13.71 0.91 -7.82
N SER A 79 -13.71 1.75 -6.78
CA SER A 79 -12.54 2.52 -6.37
C SER A 79 -11.50 1.63 -5.67
N ALA A 80 -10.31 1.54 -6.27
CA ALA A 80 -9.13 0.74 -5.90
C ALA A 80 -9.05 0.37 -4.40
N THR A 81 -9.73 -0.72 -4.04
CA THR A 81 -9.65 -1.33 -2.71
C THR A 81 -8.52 -2.36 -2.75
N ALA A 82 -7.59 -2.25 -1.82
CA ALA A 82 -6.53 -3.22 -1.64
C ALA A 82 -6.58 -3.75 -0.20
N SER A 83 -6.56 -5.08 -0.07
CA SER A 83 -6.66 -5.76 1.22
C SER A 83 -5.67 -6.89 1.25
N ALA A 84 -4.91 -6.99 2.34
CA ALA A 84 -3.98 -8.09 2.54
C ALA A 84 -4.18 -8.73 3.92
N TRP A 85 -4.06 -10.05 3.93
CA TRP A 85 -4.07 -10.88 5.13
C TRP A 85 -2.69 -11.47 5.36
N GLU A 86 -2.08 -11.20 6.51
CA GLU A 86 -0.73 -11.66 6.82
C GLU A 86 -0.57 -11.95 8.32
N PRO A 87 0.42 -12.78 8.70
CA PRO A 87 0.67 -13.11 10.12
C PRO A 87 1.12 -11.93 10.97
N THR A 88 1.75 -10.90 10.37
CA THR A 88 2.24 -9.72 11.08
C THR A 88 1.52 -8.45 10.59
N PRO A 89 1.33 -7.45 11.47
CA PRO A 89 0.65 -6.21 11.09
C PRO A 89 1.41 -5.44 10.00
N TRP A 90 2.75 -5.50 10.02
CA TRP A 90 3.61 -4.93 9.00
C TRP A 90 3.38 -5.55 7.63
N ARG A 91 3.42 -6.88 7.51
CA ARG A 91 3.25 -7.56 6.22
C ARG A 91 1.87 -7.28 5.64
N ALA A 92 0.84 -7.26 6.48
CA ALA A 92 -0.52 -6.93 6.04
C ALA A 92 -0.56 -5.50 5.48
N THR A 93 -0.03 -4.53 6.23
CA THR A 93 0.01 -3.13 5.82
C THR A 93 0.83 -2.92 4.55
N GLN A 94 2.02 -3.52 4.47
CA GLN A 94 2.91 -3.41 3.32
C GLN A 94 2.27 -3.94 2.05
N ARG A 95 1.69 -5.16 2.09
CA ARG A 95 1.06 -5.76 0.91
C ARG A 95 -0.16 -4.99 0.45
N ALA A 96 -1.03 -4.60 1.38
CA ALA A 96 -2.22 -3.82 1.04
C ALA A 96 -1.85 -2.44 0.47
N ALA A 97 -0.83 -1.77 1.04
CA ALA A 97 -0.35 -0.49 0.52
C ALA A 97 0.29 -0.62 -0.87
N TRP A 98 1.10 -1.65 -1.08
CA TRP A 98 1.69 -1.94 -2.39
C TRP A 98 0.62 -2.15 -3.46
N GLU A 99 -0.34 -3.05 -3.21
CA GLU A 99 -1.42 -3.35 -4.14
C GLU A 99 -2.30 -2.12 -4.44
N ALA A 100 -2.57 -1.26 -3.44
CA ALA A 100 -3.31 -0.02 -3.65
C ALA A 100 -2.55 0.93 -4.60
N LEU A 101 -1.26 1.13 -4.36
CA LEU A 101 -0.44 2.06 -5.13
C LEU A 101 -0.20 1.58 -6.56
N THR A 102 0.01 0.27 -6.77
CA THR A 102 0.22 -0.29 -8.12
C THR A 102 -1.07 -0.24 -8.96
N LYS A 103 -2.25 -0.47 -8.36
CA LYS A 103 -3.53 -0.33 -9.07
C LYS A 103 -3.77 1.11 -9.56
N ILE A 104 -3.35 2.13 -8.81
CA ILE A 104 -3.42 3.53 -9.28
C ILE A 104 -2.54 3.77 -10.52
N GLU A 105 -1.38 3.12 -10.58
CA GLU A 105 -0.49 3.26 -11.74
C GLU A 105 -1.09 2.60 -12.98
N GLU A 106 -1.84 1.51 -12.81
CA GLU A 106 -2.54 0.80 -13.89
C GLU A 106 -3.81 1.52 -14.37
N ASP A 107 -4.57 2.16 -13.48
CA ASP A 107 -5.80 2.94 -13.81
C ASP A 107 -5.51 4.37 -14.37
N GLY A 108 -4.28 4.67 -14.79
CA GLY A 108 -3.96 5.84 -15.62
C GLY A 108 -4.71 5.80 -16.96
N PRO A 109 -5.08 6.96 -17.55
CA PRO A 109 -6.32 7.10 -18.32
C PRO A 109 -6.44 6.05 -19.42
N MET A 110 -7.51 5.25 -19.36
CA MET A 110 -8.11 4.68 -20.56
C MET A 110 -8.42 5.85 -21.49
N ILE A 111 -7.50 6.08 -22.43
CA ILE A 111 -7.75 6.91 -23.61
C ILE A 111 -9.00 6.32 -24.25
N SER A 112 -10.12 7.00 -24.05
CA SER A 112 -11.37 6.69 -24.71
C SER A 112 -11.11 6.85 -26.20
N LEU A 113 -10.99 5.74 -26.94
CA LEU A 113 -10.97 5.77 -28.39
C LEU A 113 -12.30 6.38 -28.85
N PRO A 114 -12.32 7.50 -29.58
CA PRO A 114 -13.56 8.07 -30.05
C PRO A 114 -14.11 7.19 -31.18
N GLY A 115 -15.31 6.67 -30.94
CA GLY A 115 -16.33 6.37 -31.94
C GLY A 115 -15.91 5.56 -33.16
N SER A 116 -16.05 4.24 -33.09
CA SER A 116 -16.48 3.47 -34.25
C SER A 116 -17.99 3.26 -34.10
N ASN A 117 -18.78 3.99 -34.87
CA ASN A 117 -20.16 3.63 -35.17
C ASN A 117 -20.18 3.19 -36.65
N PRO A 118 -20.91 2.11 -37.01
CA PRO A 118 -20.92 1.55 -38.36
C PRO A 118 -21.58 2.47 -39.39
#